data_AF-A0A2W4W8M7-F1
#
_entry.id   AF-A0A2W4W8M7-F1
#
_cell.length_a   1.000
_cell.length_b   1.000
_cell.length_c   1.000
_cell.angle_alpha   90.00
_cell.angle_beta   90.00
_cell.angle_gamma   90.00
#
_symmetry.space_group_name_H-M   'P 1'
#
loop_
_entity.id
_entity.type
_entity.pdbx_description
1 polymer ?
#
loop_
_entity_poly.entity_id
_entity_poly.type
_entity_poly.pdbx_seq_one_letter_code
_entity_poly.pdbx_strand_id
1 'polypeptide(L)'
;MTAREQLLREIQHSPEPLIKEVLDFLLFARSRNYSSVEPEAVDHQTIQQPIWEFAQELMQDAPPEELAKLTADSARNHDHYLYGAL
;
A
#
# COMPACT_ATOMS: atom_id res chain seq x y z
N MET A 1 30.71 23.80 -1.91
CA MET A 1 30.21 22.43 -2.18
C MET A 1 28.72 22.44 -1.99
N THR A 2 27.97 21.86 -2.91
CA THR A 2 26.52 21.75 -2.82
C THR A 2 26.13 20.43 -2.14
N ALA A 3 24.95 20.37 -1.50
CA ALA A 3 24.43 19.15 -0.88
C ALA A 3 24.40 17.95 -1.86
N ARG A 4 24.12 18.23 -3.13
CA ARG A 4 24.12 17.23 -4.21
C ARG A 4 25.51 16.63 -4.46
N GLU A 5 26.55 17.46 -4.51
CA GLU A 5 27.92 17.01 -4.75
C GLU A 5 28.47 16.19 -3.58
N GLN A 6 28.10 16.55 -2.36
CA GLN A 6 28.50 15.82 -1.17
C GLN A 6 27.81 14.45 -1.12
N LEU A 7 26.50 14.38 -1.40
CA LEU A 7 25.77 13.12 -1.50
C LEU A 7 26.40 12.17 -2.52
N LEU A 8 26.80 12.68 -3.69
CA LEU A 8 27.40 11.86 -4.75
C LEU A 8 28.74 11.24 -4.30
N ARG A 9 29.57 12.01 -3.58
CA ARG A 9 30.84 11.51 -3.04
C ARG A 9 30.62 10.43 -1.98
N GLU A 10 29.67 10.65 -1.08
CA GLU A 10 29.35 9.68 -0.03
C GLU A 10 28.80 8.37 -0.61
N ILE A 11 27.92 8.43 -1.62
CA ILE A 11 27.40 7.23 -2.29
C ILE A 11 28.52 6.44 -2.97
N GLN A 12 29.51 7.10 -3.60
CA GLN A 12 30.60 6.43 -4.31
C GLN A 12 31.55 5.64 -3.39
N HIS A 13 31.68 6.05 -2.13
CA HIS A 13 32.56 5.40 -1.15
C HIS A 13 31.82 4.57 -0.10
N SER A 14 30.48 4.54 -0.17
CA SER A 14 29.66 3.81 0.78
C SER A 14 29.46 2.34 0.39
N PRO A 15 29.30 1.45 1.38
CA PRO A 15 28.93 0.06 1.12
C PRO A 15 27.45 -0.04 0.67
N GLU A 16 27.17 -1.02 -0.19
CA GLU A 16 25.84 -1.33 -0.74
C GLU A 16 24.65 -1.27 0.26
N PRO A 17 24.74 -1.83 1.49
CA PRO A 17 23.64 -1.76 2.46
C PRO A 17 23.26 -0.33 2.85
N LEU A 18 24.23 0.58 3.01
CA LEU A 18 23.96 1.98 3.35
C LEU A 18 23.38 2.75 2.16
N ILE A 19 23.85 2.44 0.94
CA ILE A 19 23.29 3.02 -0.28
C ILE A 19 21.80 2.66 -0.39
N LYS A 20 21.46 1.39 -0.13
CA LYS A 20 20.08 0.91 -0.15
C LYS A 20 19.20 1.63 0.88
N GLU A 21 19.67 1.78 2.11
CA GLU A 21 18.92 2.47 3.17
C GLU A 21 18.69 3.95 2.85
N VAL A 22 19.71 4.64 2.32
CA VAL A 22 19.59 6.04 1.89
C VAL A 22 18.64 6.17 0.69
N LEU A 23 18.69 5.23 -0.25
CA LEU A 23 17.76 5.17 -1.38
C LEU A 23 16.32 4.96 -0.90
N ASP A 24 16.10 3.99 -0.01
CA ASP A 24 14.79 3.69 0.57
C ASP A 24 14.24 4.91 1.33
N PHE A 25 15.09 5.60 2.10
CA PHE A 25 14.71 6.85 2.77
C PHE A 25 14.32 7.96 1.78
N LEU A 26 15.08 8.13 0.69
CA LEU A 26 14.77 9.13 -0.33
C LEU A 26 13.48 8.80 -1.08
N LEU A 27 13.25 7.52 -1.41
CA LEU A 27 12.02 7.05 -2.03
C LEU A 27 10.82 7.24 -1.09
N PHE A 28 10.99 6.95 0.20
CA PHE A 28 9.99 7.18 1.23
C PHE A 28 9.67 8.67 1.39
N ALA A 29 10.68 9.53 1.53
CA ALA A 29 10.51 10.97 1.65
C ALA A 29 9.87 11.57 0.39
N ARG A 30 10.24 11.06 -0.79
CA ARG A 30 9.62 11.43 -2.05
C ARG A 30 8.15 11.01 -2.07
N SER A 31 7.84 9.76 -1.78
CA SER A 31 6.45 9.26 -1.73
C SER A 31 5.57 10.11 -0.81
N ARG A 32 6.09 10.44 0.38
CA ARG A 32 5.39 11.31 1.35
C ARG A 32 5.14 12.73 0.83
N ASN A 33 6.09 13.29 0.07
CA ASN A 33 5.95 14.63 -0.52
C ASN A 33 5.02 14.64 -1.75
N TYR A 34 4.98 13.56 -2.54
CA TYR A 34 4.02 13.39 -3.64
C TYR A 34 2.61 13.07 -3.16
N SER A 35 2.41 12.53 -1.94
CA SER A 35 1.08 12.45 -1.33
C SER A 35 0.48 13.81 -0.94
N SER A 36 1.25 14.90 -1.00
CA SER A 36 0.75 16.28 -0.78
C SER A 36 0.54 17.07 -2.07
N VAL A 37 0.86 16.52 -3.25
CA VAL A 37 0.71 17.21 -4.55
C VAL A 37 0.19 16.21 -5.58
N GLU A 38 -1.10 16.36 -5.91
CA GLU A 38 -1.86 15.86 -7.07
C GLU A 38 -1.32 14.63 -7.86
N PRO A 39 -2.11 13.54 -7.94
CA PRO A 39 -1.69 12.29 -8.57
C PRO A 39 -1.97 12.32 -10.08
N GLU A 40 -0.93 12.43 -10.90
CA GLU A 40 -1.02 12.08 -12.32
C GLU A 40 0.04 11.00 -12.63
N ALA A 41 -0.47 9.82 -13.02
CA ALA A 41 0.19 8.70 -13.71
C ALA A 41 1.20 7.82 -12.93
N VAL A 42 0.69 6.92 -12.08
CA VAL A 42 1.05 5.48 -12.16
C VAL A 42 -0.20 4.64 -11.90
N ASP A 43 -0.54 3.87 -12.93
CA ASP A 43 -1.17 2.55 -12.91
C ASP A 43 -0.84 1.76 -11.64
N HIS A 44 -1.64 1.95 -10.60
CA HIS A 44 -1.88 1.23 -9.33
C HIS A 44 -2.78 2.20 -8.57
N GLN A 45 -4.01 2.39 -9.05
CA GLN A 45 -4.91 3.44 -8.57
C GLN A 45 -5.23 3.23 -7.08
N THR A 46 -4.49 3.96 -6.25
CA THR A 46 -5.00 4.72 -5.09
C THR A 46 -5.86 3.95 -4.10
N ILE A 47 -5.22 3.24 -3.18
CA ILE A 47 -5.75 3.14 -1.80
C ILE A 47 -5.47 4.49 -1.12
N GLN A 48 -6.13 5.55 -1.59
CA GLN A 48 -6.18 6.85 -0.89
C GLN A 48 -7.34 6.90 0.10
N GLN A 49 -8.26 5.95 -0.01
CA GLN A 49 -9.34 5.73 0.94
C GLN A 49 -8.94 4.61 1.92
N PRO A 50 -9.27 4.71 3.21
CA PRO A 50 -9.13 3.59 4.14
C PRO A 50 -9.79 2.35 3.55
N ILE A 51 -9.21 1.17 3.81
CA ILE A 51 -9.67 -0.13 3.27
C ILE A 51 -11.17 -0.34 3.48
N TRP A 52 -11.74 0.25 4.53
CA TRP A 52 -13.15 0.15 4.86
C TRP A 52 -14.07 0.95 3.92
N GLU A 53 -13.65 2.13 3.45
CA GLU A 53 -14.41 2.91 2.45
C GLU A 53 -14.45 2.17 1.10
N PHE A 54 -13.31 1.60 0.68
CA PHE A 54 -13.22 0.78 -0.53
C PHE A 54 -14.12 -0.47 -0.45
N ALA A 55 -14.11 -1.14 0.71
CA ALA A 55 -14.99 -2.29 0.93
C ALA A 55 -16.47 -1.90 0.87
N GLN A 56 -16.84 -0.73 1.40
CA GLN A 56 -18.21 -0.22 1.32
C GLN A 56 -18.63 0.10 -0.12
N GLU A 57 -17.76 0.73 -0.91
CA GLU A 57 -18.02 1.00 -2.34
C GLU A 57 -18.27 -0.31 -3.12
N LEU A 58 -17.41 -1.32 -2.93
CA LEU A 58 -17.58 -2.63 -3.57
C LEU A 58 -18.89 -3.33 -3.19
N MET A 59 -19.38 -3.13 -1.98
CA MET A 59 -20.60 -3.77 -1.48
C MET A 59 -21.88 -3.03 -1.88
N GLN A 60 -21.81 -1.81 -2.43
CA GLN A 60 -22.99 -1.03 -2.85
C GLN A 60 -23.71 -1.64 -4.05
N ASP A 61 -22.97 -2.24 -4.98
CA ASP A 61 -23.54 -2.87 -6.18
C ASP A 61 -24.04 -4.31 -5.93
N ALA A 62 -23.87 -4.84 -4.71
CA ALA A 62 -24.26 -6.22 -4.39
C ALA A 62 -25.75 -6.32 -4.02
N PRO A 63 -26.51 -7.26 -4.61
CA PRO A 63 -27.91 -7.47 -4.27
C PRO A 63 -28.07 -7.99 -2.82
N PRO A 64 -29.16 -7.62 -2.12
CA PRO A 64 -29.36 -7.93 -0.71
C PRO A 64 -29.42 -9.43 -0.42
N GLU A 65 -29.83 -10.24 -1.40
CA GLU A 65 -29.86 -11.70 -1.30
C GLU A 65 -28.46 -12.33 -1.24
N GLU A 66 -27.46 -11.73 -1.90
CA GLU A 66 -26.06 -12.17 -1.83
C GLU A 66 -25.40 -11.67 -0.54
N LEU A 67 -25.70 -10.45 -0.12
CA LEU A 67 -25.22 -9.91 1.17
C LEU A 67 -25.72 -10.74 2.35
N ALA A 68 -26.94 -11.29 2.28
CA ALA A 68 -27.49 -12.17 3.30
C ALA A 68 -26.79 -13.54 3.40
N LYS A 69 -26.04 -13.96 2.37
CA LYS A 69 -25.24 -15.19 2.41
C LYS A 69 -23.88 -14.99 3.09
N LEU A 70 -23.45 -13.75 3.32
CA LEU A 70 -22.20 -13.46 4.00
C LEU A 70 -22.26 -13.94 5.45
N THR A 71 -21.21 -14.61 5.90
CA THR A 71 -21.14 -15.11 7.27
C THR A 71 -20.89 -13.94 8.23
N ALA A 72 -21.73 -13.83 9.25
CA ALA A 72 -21.60 -12.77 10.27
C ALA A 72 -20.43 -12.99 11.24
N ASP A 73 -19.70 -14.09 11.10
CA ASP A 73 -18.63 -14.50 12.01
C ASP A 73 -17.29 -13.77 11.75
N SER A 74 -17.28 -12.77 10.86
CA SER A 74 -16.07 -12.01 10.50
C SER A 74 -14.89 -12.90 10.07
N ALA A 75 -15.19 -14.00 9.37
CA ALA A 75 -14.21 -15.01 8.95
C ALA A 75 -13.46 -15.70 10.10
N ARG A 76 -14.05 -15.75 11.31
CA ARG A 76 -13.46 -16.46 12.45
C ARG A 76 -13.21 -17.94 12.16
N ASN A 77 -14.03 -18.56 11.32
CA ASN A 77 -13.84 -19.93 10.85
C ASN A 77 -13.26 -19.99 9.43
N HIS A 78 -12.21 -19.20 9.14
CA HIS A 78 -11.59 -19.14 7.83
C HIS A 78 -11.24 -20.53 7.25
N ASP A 79 -10.71 -21.43 8.08
CA ASP A 79 -10.37 -22.80 7.67
C ASP A 79 -11.60 -23.60 7.19
N HIS A 80 -12.76 -23.40 7.84
CA HIS A 80 -14.01 -24.05 7.44
C HIS A 80 -14.49 -23.53 6.07
N TYR A 81 -14.27 -22.26 5.76
CA TYR A 81 -14.66 -21.67 4.48
C TYR A 81 -13.71 -22.05 3.34
N LEU A 82 -12.42 -22.24 3.65
CA LEU A 82 -11.42 -22.64 2.64
C LEU A 82 -11.43 -24.13 2.35
N TYR A 83 -11.62 -24.97 3.37
CA TYR A 83 -11.40 -26.41 3.27
C TYR A 83 -12.67 -27.24 3.44
N GLY A 84 -13.80 -26.61 3.80
CA GLY A 84 -15.01 -27.31 4.21
C GLY A 84 -14.87 -27.93 5.60
N ALA A 85 -15.99 -28.26 6.24
CA ALA A 85 -15.96 -29.08 7.45
C ALA A 85 -15.38 -30.46 7.11
N LEU A 86 -14.37 -30.89 7.88
CA LEU A 86 -14.01 -32.31 8.02
C LEU A 86 -15.13 -33.07 8.73
#